data_AF-A0A0F4QMM9-F1
#
_entry.id   AF-A0A0F4QMM9-F1
#
_cell.length_a   1.000
_cell.length_b   1.000
_cell.length_c   1.000
_cell.angle_alpha   90.00
_cell.angle_beta   90.00
_cell.angle_gamma   90.00
#
_symmetry.space_group_name_H-M   'P 1'
#
loop_
_entity.id
_entity.type
_entity.pdbx_description
1 polymer ?
#
loop_
_entity_poly.entity_id
_entity_poly.type
_entity_poly.pdbx_seq_one_letter_code
_entity_poly.pdbx_strand_id
1 'polypeptide(L)' 'KEDKTDRKFIHQGIAERNFERKFQLGDHVKVIGAELENGLLLIDLEREVPEALKPRKIEIGTGKLLESK' A
#
# COMPACT_ATOMS: atom_id res chain seq x y z
N LYS A 1 27.07 27.36 -13.90
CA LYS A 1 26.27 28.11 -14.90
C LYS A 1 26.70 27.52 -16.23
N GLU A 2 25.99 26.49 -16.70
CA GLU A 2 26.37 25.72 -17.88
C GLU A 2 25.30 25.88 -18.95
N ASP A 3 25.78 26.05 -20.17
CA ASP A 3 25.08 26.65 -21.29
C ASP A 3 23.87 25.85 -21.76
N LYS A 4 22.69 26.45 -21.58
CA LYS A 4 21.47 26.09 -22.28
C LYS A 4 21.69 26.39 -23.76
N THR A 5 22.21 25.43 -24.49
CA THR A 5 22.04 25.40 -25.95
C THR A 5 20.53 25.40 -26.20
N ASP A 6 20.02 26.48 -26.77
CA ASP A 6 18.61 26.66 -27.15
C ASP A 6 18.22 25.61 -28.19
N ARG A 7 17.89 24.41 -27.71
CA ARG A 7 17.29 23.35 -28.53
C ARG A 7 15.90 23.82 -28.90
N LYS A 8 15.78 24.35 -30.12
CA LYS A 8 14.52 24.85 -30.68
C LYS A 8 13.65 23.67 -31.12
N PHE A 9 12.86 23.14 -30.21
CA PHE A 9 11.86 22.12 -30.52
C PHE A 9 10.69 22.76 -31.29
N ILE A 10 10.29 22.16 -32.42
CA ILE A 10 9.11 22.60 -33.20
C ILE A 10 7.81 22.31 -32.41
N HIS A 11 7.76 21.17 -31.72
CA HIS A 11 6.67 20.81 -30.82
C HIS A 11 7.18 19.84 -29.74
N GLN A 12 6.99 20.20 -28.47
CA GLN A 12 7.29 19.34 -27.33
C GLN A 12 5.97 18.77 -26.80
N GLY A 13 5.61 17.56 -27.23
CA GLY A 13 4.30 16.96 -26.92
C GLY A 13 4.13 16.56 -25.45
N ILE A 14 5.22 16.28 -24.72
CA ILE A 14 5.18 15.95 -23.30
C ILE A 14 6.29 16.71 -22.58
N ALA A 15 5.92 17.43 -21.52
CA ALA A 15 6.87 18.13 -20.68
C ALA A 15 7.53 17.16 -19.70
N GLU A 16 8.87 17.09 -19.70
CA GLU A 16 9.64 16.41 -18.66
C GLU A 16 9.66 17.29 -17.41
N ARG A 17 8.87 16.91 -16.41
CA ARG A 17 8.79 17.60 -15.12
C ARG A 17 9.09 16.62 -13.99
N ASN A 18 9.80 17.10 -12.98
CA ASN A 18 9.96 16.37 -11.74
C ASN A 18 8.59 16.22 -11.07
N PHE A 19 8.34 15.07 -10.44
CA PHE A 19 7.12 14.82 -9.71
C PHE A 19 7.40 14.07 -8.41
N GLU A 20 6.53 14.27 -7.43
CA GLU A 20 6.48 13.51 -6.18
C GLU A 20 5.02 13.15 -5.91
N ARG A 21 4.74 11.91 -5.55
CA ARG A 21 3.41 11.45 -5.13
C ARG A 21 3.52 10.75 -3.78
N LYS A 22 2.66 11.14 -2.83
CA LYS A 22 2.54 10.51 -1.52
C LYS A 22 1.19 9.82 -1.44
N PHE A 23 1.18 8.58 -0.96
CA PHE A 23 -0.01 7.78 -0.78
C PHE A 23 -0.13 7.42 0.71
N GLN A 24 -1.34 7.51 1.24
CA GLN A 24 -1.65 6.94 2.55
C GLN A 24 -2.02 5.48 2.35
N LEU A 25 -1.33 4.58 3.06
CA LEU A 25 -1.66 3.17 3.07
C LEU A 25 -2.75 2.91 4.11
N GLY A 26 -3.64 1.97 3.80
CA GLY A 26 -4.66 1.52 4.75
C GLY A 26 -4.07 0.73 5.91
N ASP A 27 -4.88 0.53 6.94
CA ASP A 27 -4.48 -0.27 8.10
C ASP A 27 -4.08 -1.68 7.65
N HIS A 28 -2.94 -2.13 8.19
CA HIS A 28 -2.35 -3.43 7.89
C HIS A 28 -1.94 -3.68 6.42
N VAL A 29 -1.72 -2.62 5.64
CA VAL A 29 -1.14 -2.71 4.31
C VAL A 29 0.38 -2.52 4.40
N LYS A 30 1.15 -3.39 3.76
CA LYS A 30 2.61 -3.30 3.61
C LYS A 30 3.02 -3.28 2.16
N VAL A 31 4.10 -2.57 1.86
CA VAL A 31 4.76 -2.61 0.56
C VAL A 31 5.65 -3.83 0.52
N ILE A 32 5.48 -4.68 -0.49
CA ILE A 32 6.28 -5.90 -0.66
C ILE A 32 7.26 -5.81 -1.83
N GLY A 33 7.01 -4.90 -2.78
CA GLY A 33 7.79 -4.81 -4.01
C GLY A 33 7.55 -3.52 -4.79
N ALA A 34 8.44 -3.23 -5.72
CA ALA A 34 8.31 -2.15 -6.68
C ALA A 34 9.07 -2.52 -7.97
N GLU A 35 8.41 -2.36 -9.11
CA GLU A 35 8.96 -2.69 -10.42
C GLU A 35 8.68 -1.57 -11.43
N LEU A 36 9.65 -1.29 -12.31
CA LEU A 36 9.52 -0.29 -13.36
C LEU A 36 9.69 -0.98 -14.72
N GLU A 37 8.59 -1.10 -15.45
CA GLU A 37 8.58 -1.73 -16.78
C GLU A 37 7.77 -0.87 -17.76
N ASN A 38 8.26 -0.71 -19.00
CA ASN A 38 7.57 0.03 -20.06
C ASN A 38 7.11 1.45 -19.66
N GLY A 39 7.85 2.11 -18.76
CA GLY A 39 7.53 3.46 -18.26
C GLY A 39 6.45 3.51 -17.17
N LEU A 40 6.05 2.36 -16.63
CA LEU A 40 5.08 2.26 -15.54
C LEU A 40 5.76 1.74 -14.28
N LEU A 41 5.62 2.50 -13.19
CA LEU A 41 6.04 2.07 -11.86
C LEU A 41 4.88 1.30 -11.21
N LEU A 42 5.03 -0.02 -11.08
CA LEU A 42 4.17 -0.87 -10.25
C LEU A 42 4.70 -0.89 -8.82
N ILE A 43 3.78 -0.81 -7.85
CA ILE A 43 4.07 -0.95 -6.42
C ILE A 43 3.18 -2.06 -5.88
N ASP A 44 3.79 -3.11 -5.34
CA ASP A 44 3.07 -4.25 -4.80
C ASP A 44 2.72 -4.02 -3.33
N LEU A 45 1.44 -4.20 -3.01
CA LEU A 45 0.88 -4.01 -1.68
C LEU A 45 0.24 -5.30 -1.20
N GLU A 46 0.58 -5.73 0.01
CA GLU A 46 -0.03 -6.88 0.68
C GLU A 46 -0.80 -6.41 1.92
N ARG A 47 -1.95 -7.05 2.18
CA ARG A 47 -2.74 -6.83 3.39
C ARG A 47 -2.50 -7.95 4.39
N GLU A 48 -1.82 -7.65 5.49
CA GLU A 48 -1.59 -8.60 6.59
C GLU A 48 -2.74 -8.52 7.62
N VAL A 49 -3.77 -9.37 7.53
CA VAL A 49 -4.81 -9.38 8.57
C VAL A 49 -4.23 -9.99 9.86
N PRO A 50 -4.19 -9.26 10.99
CA PRO A 50 -3.71 -9.79 12.26
C PRO A 50 -4.48 -11.05 12.66
N GLU A 51 -3.77 -12.08 13.13
CA GLU A 51 -4.41 -13.31 13.63
C GLU A 51 -5.36 -13.06 14.81
N ALA A 52 -5.20 -11.94 15.52
CA ALA A 52 -6.08 -11.51 16.60
C ALA A 52 -7.51 -11.16 16.12
N LEU A 53 -7.69 -10.84 14.83
CA LEU A 53 -9.00 -10.66 14.21
C LEU A 53 -9.60 -11.97 13.69
N LYS A 54 -8.86 -13.08 13.73
CA LYS A 54 -9.45 -14.39 13.42
C LYS A 54 -10.48 -14.70 14.51
N PRO A 55 -11.73 -15.04 14.14
CA PRO A 55 -12.74 -15.42 15.10
C PRO A 55 -12.25 -16.63 15.91
N ARG A 56 -12.10 -16.45 17.22
CA ARG A 56 -11.73 -17.53 18.14
C ARG A 56 -12.97 -18.31 18.52
N LYS A 57 -12.94 -19.62 18.37
CA LYS A 57 -13.97 -20.52 18.88
C LYS A 57 -13.83 -20.57 20.40
N ILE A 58 -14.80 -20.04 21.13
CA ILE A 58 -14.85 -20.15 22.59
C ILE A 58 -15.62 -21.43 22.89
N GLU A 59 -14.96 -22.40 23.53
CA GLU A 59 -15.63 -23.59 24.03
C GLU A 59 -16.49 -23.20 25.25
N ILE A 60 -17.79 -23.48 25.18
CA ILE A 60 -18.67 -23.32 26.34
C ILE A 60 -18.34 -24.49 27.28
N GLY A 61 -17.58 -24.21 28.33
CA GLY A 61 -17.39 -25.17 29.43
C GLY A 61 -18.74 -25.47 30.08
N THR A 62 -18.98 -26.73 30.42
CA THR A 62 -20.09 -27.17 31.26
C THR A 62 -19.89 -26.64 32.69
N GLY A 63 -20.06 -25.32 32.84
CA GLY A 63 -20.04 -24.63 34.12
C GLY A 63 -21.15 -25.19 34.99
N LYS A 64 -20.74 -25.69 36.16
CA LYS A 64 -21.59 -26.17 37.25
C LYS A 64 -22.86 -25.32 37.35
N LEU A 65 -24.01 -25.96 37.11
CA LEU A 65 -25.33 -25.37 37.29
C LEU A 65 -25.38 -24.73 38.67
N LEU A 66 -25.55 -23.42 38.72
CA LEU A 66 -25.78 -22.70 39.98
C LEU A 66 -27.18 -23.09 40.45
N GLU A 67 -27.26 -24.05 41.38
CA GLU A 67 -28.51 -24.31 42.11
C GLU A 67 -28.88 -23.06 42.91
N SER A 68 -29.99 -22.45 42.52
CA SER A 68 -30.68 -21.43 43.29
C SER A 68 -31.25 -22.06 44.55
N LYS A 69 -30.79 -21.55 45.70
CA LYS A 69 -31.31 -21.87 47.04
C LYS A 69 -32.68 -21.23 47.28
#